data_AF-A0A9W7CEP2-F1
#
_entry.id   AF-A0A9W7CEP2-F1
#
_cell.length_a   1.000
_cell.length_b   1.000
_cell.length_c   1.000
_cell.angle_alpha   90.00
_cell.angle_beta   90.00
_cell.angle_gamma   90.00
#
_symmetry.space_group_name_H-M   'P 1'
#
loop_
_entity.id
_entity.type
_entity.pdbx_description
1 polymer ?
#
loop_
_entity_poly.entity_id
_entity_poly.type
_entity_poly.pdbx_seq_one_letter_code
_entity_poly.pdbx_strand_id
1 'polypeptide(L)'
;MDRDKVLLLTGGVGGPFTIAIYCPLRNAIALGSKYHVSASGLYRMTFARGFAGGWTGGLSPTIFSCPQFLAMGPLYHVYSGYVGLTLAVLPTAVTESTISFGSQARNAQLAFNATVEKGAKIALQNPANPIHIGVIPHIMRNVCAMSGIRILNEPCSSIIASVTRTDKKSTTTANFGAFMASCLSAGISMPFNQIFNYLAVTPEAGLRDVGQFLKSQYVQDGAISPRMLRDLGMRIAYNAPQLTTFLIIEKAVLKFFGHS
;
A
#
# COMPACT_ATOMS: atom_id res chain seq x y z
N MET A 1 -28.06 12.04 -6.60
CA MET A 1 -27.87 11.08 -5.47
C MET A 1 -27.08 11.79 -4.39
N ASP A 2 -27.44 11.62 -3.11
CA ASP A 2 -26.72 12.30 -2.01
C ASP A 2 -25.20 12.04 -2.09
N ARG A 3 -24.39 13.08 -1.85
CA ARG A 3 -22.92 13.04 -1.97
C ARG A 3 -22.34 11.91 -1.11
N ASP A 4 -22.94 11.66 0.04
CA ASP A 4 -22.54 10.58 0.95
C ASP A 4 -22.73 9.20 0.32
N LYS A 5 -23.84 8.97 -0.40
CA LYS A 5 -24.08 7.72 -1.12
C LYS A 5 -23.05 7.50 -2.24
N VAL A 6 -22.61 8.56 -2.89
CA VAL A 6 -21.55 8.50 -3.91
C VAL A 6 -20.21 8.11 -3.29
N LEU A 7 -19.87 8.69 -2.14
CA LEU A 7 -18.64 8.36 -1.40
C LEU A 7 -18.68 6.92 -0.88
N LEU A 8 -19.83 6.46 -0.38
CA LEU A 8 -20.02 5.07 0.03
C LEU A 8 -19.85 4.11 -1.16
N LEU A 9 -20.45 4.41 -2.32
CA LEU A 9 -20.29 3.59 -3.51
C LEU A 9 -18.83 3.55 -3.99
N THR A 10 -18.18 4.71 -4.03
CA THR A 10 -16.77 4.81 -4.43
C THR A 10 -15.85 4.05 -3.48
N GLY A 11 -16.04 4.20 -2.16
CA GLY A 11 -15.25 3.48 -1.17
C GLY A 11 -15.52 1.97 -1.21
N GLY A 12 -16.80 1.58 -1.29
CA GLY A 12 -17.23 0.18 -1.26
C GLY A 12 -16.93 -0.62 -2.53
N VAL A 13 -16.77 0.03 -3.69
CA VAL A 13 -16.48 -0.65 -4.97
C VAL A 13 -15.10 -0.26 -5.50
N GLY A 14 -14.79 1.04 -5.53
CA GLY A 14 -13.53 1.56 -6.07
C GLY A 14 -12.31 1.09 -5.27
N GLY A 15 -12.39 1.10 -3.93
CA GLY A 15 -11.34 0.56 -3.07
C GLY A 15 -11.00 -0.89 -3.41
N PRO A 16 -11.95 -1.83 -3.25
CA PRO A 16 -11.77 -3.24 -3.60
C PRO A 16 -11.29 -3.49 -5.03
N PHE A 17 -11.83 -2.75 -6.01
CA PHE A 17 -11.40 -2.86 -7.39
C PHE A 17 -9.91 -2.54 -7.55
N THR A 18 -9.44 -1.43 -6.98
CA THR A 18 -8.01 -1.06 -7.06
C THR A 18 -7.11 -2.07 -6.35
N ILE A 19 -7.55 -2.62 -5.22
CA ILE A 19 -6.80 -3.64 -4.49
C ILE A 19 -6.71 -4.94 -5.30
N ALA A 20 -7.80 -5.33 -5.95
CA ALA A 20 -7.85 -6.52 -6.79
C ALA A 20 -6.96 -6.36 -8.03
N ILE A 21 -7.11 -5.29 -8.80
CA ILE A 21 -6.39 -5.12 -10.09
C ILE A 21 -4.86 -5.05 -9.89
N TYR A 22 -4.40 -4.45 -8.79
CA TYR A 22 -2.98 -4.32 -8.48
C TYR A 22 -2.44 -5.46 -7.57
N CYS A 23 -3.20 -6.54 -7.39
CA CYS A 23 -2.75 -7.69 -6.61
C CYS A 23 -1.43 -8.32 -7.13
N PRO A 24 -1.18 -8.45 -8.44
CA PRO A 24 0.09 -8.99 -8.92
C PRO A 24 1.30 -8.16 -8.50
N LEU A 25 1.18 -6.83 -8.52
CA LEU A 25 2.23 -5.92 -8.04
C LEU A 25 2.52 -6.14 -6.56
N ARG A 26 1.46 -6.23 -5.76
CA ARG A 26 1.57 -6.48 -4.33
C ARG A 26 2.25 -7.82 -4.03
N ASN A 27 1.85 -8.88 -4.75
CA ASN A 27 2.46 -10.20 -4.63
C ASN A 27 3.95 -10.16 -4.99
N ALA A 28 4.32 -9.50 -6.08
CA ALA A 28 5.73 -9.33 -6.46
C ALA A 28 6.53 -8.57 -5.40
N ILE A 29 5.98 -7.52 -4.78
CA ILE A 29 6.62 -6.79 -3.67
C ILE A 29 6.80 -7.69 -2.45
N ALA A 30 5.80 -8.52 -2.12
CA ALA A 30 5.90 -9.48 -1.02
C ALA A 30 6.99 -10.53 -1.27
N LEU A 31 7.10 -11.06 -2.49
CA LEU A 31 8.19 -11.96 -2.88
C LEU A 31 9.56 -11.26 -2.81
N GLY A 32 9.61 -9.95 -3.06
CA GLY A 32 10.82 -9.13 -2.98
C GLY A 32 11.47 -9.12 -1.59
N SER A 33 10.72 -9.40 -0.52
CA SER A 33 11.25 -9.50 0.84
C SER A 33 11.92 -10.85 1.13
N LYS A 34 11.85 -11.82 0.22
CA LYS A 34 12.49 -13.14 0.34
C LYS A 34 13.48 -13.46 -0.75
N TYR A 35 13.24 -12.98 -1.96
CA TYR A 35 14.04 -13.35 -3.13
C TYR A 35 14.92 -12.19 -3.61
N HIS A 36 16.20 -12.48 -3.85
CA HIS A 36 17.20 -11.53 -4.34
C HIS A 36 17.26 -11.51 -5.87
N VAL A 37 16.11 -11.38 -6.53
CA VAL A 37 16.00 -11.36 -8.00
C VAL A 37 15.58 -9.97 -8.52
N SER A 38 15.70 -9.72 -9.83
CA SER A 38 15.23 -8.47 -10.43
C SER A 38 13.72 -8.28 -10.29
N ALA A 39 13.21 -7.05 -10.51
CA ALA A 39 11.77 -6.79 -10.50
C ALA A 39 11.03 -7.70 -11.50
N SER A 40 11.55 -7.84 -12.72
CA SER A 40 10.98 -8.75 -13.74
C SER A 40 11.01 -10.21 -13.30
N GLY A 41 12.05 -10.64 -12.56
CA GLY A 41 12.09 -11.95 -11.91
C GLY A 41 10.94 -12.15 -10.93
N LEU A 42 10.67 -11.16 -10.06
CA LEU A 42 9.57 -11.21 -9.09
C LEU A 42 8.18 -11.29 -9.77
N TYR A 43 7.98 -10.55 -10.88
CA TYR A 43 6.76 -10.71 -11.67
C TYR A 43 6.64 -12.08 -12.30
N ARG A 44 7.72 -12.61 -12.90
CA ARG A 44 7.72 -13.97 -13.46
C ARG A 44 7.36 -15.01 -12.41
N MET A 45 7.88 -14.88 -11.20
CA MET A 45 7.52 -15.76 -10.08
C MET A 45 6.05 -15.63 -9.70
N THR A 46 5.51 -14.40 -9.67
CA THR A 46 4.10 -14.11 -9.38
C THR A 46 3.16 -14.78 -10.40
N PHE A 47 3.56 -14.87 -11.67
CA PHE A 47 2.81 -15.49 -12.75
C PHE A 47 3.28 -16.91 -13.12
N ALA A 48 4.13 -17.54 -12.31
CA ALA A 48 4.72 -18.84 -12.63
C ALA A 48 3.68 -19.96 -12.78
N ARG A 49 2.50 -19.79 -12.17
CA ARG A 49 1.35 -20.71 -12.27
C ARG A 49 0.31 -20.26 -13.31
N GLY A 50 0.73 -19.46 -14.28
CA GLY A 50 -0.14 -18.87 -15.31
C GLY A 50 -0.73 -17.52 -14.91
N PHE A 51 -1.52 -16.95 -15.81
CA PHE A 51 -2.06 -15.59 -15.68
C PHE A 51 -2.87 -15.39 -14.40
N ALA A 52 -3.79 -16.30 -14.09
CA ALA A 52 -4.60 -16.25 -12.87
C ALA A 52 -3.75 -16.36 -11.58
N GLY A 53 -2.56 -16.99 -11.66
CA GLY A 53 -1.63 -17.11 -10.54
C GLY A 53 -1.19 -15.76 -9.97
N GLY A 54 -1.16 -14.70 -10.79
CA GLY A 54 -0.80 -13.37 -10.33
C GLY A 54 -1.73 -12.79 -9.26
N TRP A 55 -2.97 -13.26 -9.19
CA TRP A 55 -3.98 -12.84 -8.21
C TRP A 55 -4.06 -13.75 -6.98
N THR A 56 -3.07 -14.64 -6.79
CA THR A 56 -3.03 -15.53 -5.63
C THR A 56 -3.18 -14.75 -4.33
N GLY A 57 -4.19 -15.10 -3.53
CA GLY A 57 -4.47 -14.48 -2.24
C GLY A 57 -5.08 -13.06 -2.30
N GLY A 58 -5.36 -12.52 -3.49
CA GLY A 58 -5.89 -11.16 -3.66
C GLY A 58 -7.28 -10.94 -3.06
N LEU A 59 -8.11 -11.99 -3.00
CA LEU A 59 -9.47 -11.90 -2.47
C LEU A 59 -9.53 -11.43 -1.00
N SER A 60 -8.58 -11.91 -0.18
CA SER A 60 -8.51 -11.59 1.25
C SER A 60 -8.44 -10.07 1.48
N PRO A 61 -7.43 -9.34 0.99
CA PRO A 61 -7.38 -7.90 1.16
C PRO A 61 -8.46 -7.15 0.38
N THR A 62 -8.98 -7.68 -0.73
CA THR A 62 -10.10 -7.05 -1.45
C THR A 62 -11.33 -6.96 -0.56
N ILE A 63 -11.70 -8.03 0.15
CA ILE A 63 -12.87 -8.02 1.06
C ILE A 63 -12.68 -7.02 2.20
N PHE A 64 -11.51 -7.03 2.85
CA PHE A 64 -11.23 -6.14 3.98
C PHE A 64 -11.01 -4.69 3.56
N SER A 65 -10.74 -4.44 2.26
CA SER A 65 -10.65 -3.08 1.75
C SER A 65 -12.01 -2.37 1.68
N CYS A 66 -13.14 -3.09 1.64
CA CYS A 66 -14.46 -2.46 1.68
C CYS A 66 -14.63 -1.61 2.96
N PRO A 67 -14.58 -2.18 4.18
CA PRO A 67 -14.71 -1.38 5.40
C PRO A 67 -13.56 -0.38 5.57
N GLN A 68 -12.36 -0.71 5.09
CA GLN A 68 -11.22 0.20 5.12
C GLN A 68 -11.53 1.51 4.37
N PHE A 69 -11.85 1.43 3.08
CA PHE A 69 -12.09 2.61 2.25
C PHE A 69 -13.36 3.38 2.64
N LEU A 70 -14.37 2.69 3.17
CA LEU A 70 -15.57 3.33 3.71
C LEU A 70 -15.29 4.12 4.99
N ALA A 71 -14.45 3.58 5.89
CA ALA A 71 -14.26 4.16 7.21
C ALA A 71 -13.13 5.21 7.29
N MET A 72 -12.06 5.10 6.47
CA MET A 72 -10.85 5.92 6.66
C MET A 72 -11.09 7.42 6.50
N GLY A 73 -11.95 7.84 5.56
CA GLY A 73 -12.29 9.25 5.37
C GLY A 73 -12.99 9.85 6.60
N PRO A 74 -14.16 9.32 7.00
CA PRO A 74 -14.89 9.78 8.19
C PRO A 74 -14.06 9.71 9.47
N LEU A 75 -13.36 8.60 9.70
CA LEU A 75 -12.55 8.42 10.92
C LEU A 75 -11.39 9.42 10.99
N TYR A 76 -10.73 9.72 9.87
CA TYR A 76 -9.70 10.74 9.84
C TYR A 76 -10.25 12.11 10.28
N HIS A 77 -11.44 12.49 9.80
CA HIS A 77 -12.09 13.75 10.20
C HIS A 77 -12.45 13.76 11.69
N VAL A 78 -13.00 12.65 12.20
CA VAL A 78 -13.28 12.49 13.63
C VAL A 78 -12.01 12.66 14.45
N TYR A 79 -10.93 11.94 14.12
CA TYR A 79 -9.66 12.06 14.83
C TYR A 79 -9.05 13.46 14.71
N SER A 80 -9.18 14.12 13.56
CA SER A 80 -8.69 15.49 13.38
C SER A 80 -9.40 16.51 14.25
N GLY A 81 -10.66 16.26 14.63
CA GLY A 81 -11.38 17.07 15.62
C GLY A 81 -10.78 16.99 17.02
N TYR A 82 -10.11 15.88 17.37
CA TYR A 82 -9.51 15.67 18.69
C TYR A 82 -8.04 16.07 18.76
N VAL A 83 -7.24 15.75 17.74
CA VAL A 83 -5.77 15.89 17.78
C VAL A 83 -5.20 16.82 16.70
N GLY A 84 -6.06 17.40 15.85
CA GLY A 84 -5.66 18.22 14.70
C GLY A 84 -5.34 17.42 13.44
N LEU A 85 -5.29 18.12 12.29
CA LEU A 85 -5.17 17.51 10.96
C LEU A 85 -3.92 16.63 10.79
N THR A 86 -2.76 17.11 11.24
CA THR A 86 -1.49 16.41 11.06
C THR A 86 -1.40 15.15 11.92
N LEU A 87 -1.75 15.25 13.21
CA LEU A 87 -1.63 14.14 14.15
C LEU A 87 -2.70 13.07 13.93
N ALA A 88 -3.84 13.41 13.33
CA ALA A 88 -4.93 12.46 13.01
C ALA A 88 -4.48 11.31 12.12
N VAL A 89 -3.36 11.45 11.39
CA VAL A 89 -2.78 10.37 10.59
C VAL A 89 -2.43 9.14 11.44
N LEU A 90 -1.95 9.34 12.68
CA LEU A 90 -1.55 8.25 13.57
C LEU A 90 -2.73 7.34 13.97
N PRO A 91 -3.78 7.83 14.65
CA PRO A 91 -4.92 6.98 15.01
C PRO A 91 -5.64 6.43 13.78
N THR A 92 -5.67 7.17 12.67
CA THR A 92 -6.21 6.63 11.40
C THR A 92 -5.40 5.43 10.91
N ALA A 93 -4.06 5.50 10.95
CA ALA A 93 -3.18 4.39 10.53
C ALA A 93 -3.28 3.16 11.43
N VAL A 94 -3.51 3.36 12.72
CA VAL A 94 -3.78 2.28 13.66
C VAL A 94 -5.08 1.59 13.27
N THR A 95 -6.17 2.34 13.10
CA THR A 95 -7.47 1.77 12.73
C THR A 95 -7.44 1.09 11.36
N GLU A 96 -6.77 1.68 10.37
CA GLU A 96 -6.54 1.06 9.05
C GLU A 96 -5.80 -0.27 9.19
N SER A 97 -4.81 -0.34 10.07
CA SER A 97 -4.04 -1.55 10.32
C SER A 97 -4.88 -2.61 11.02
N THR A 98 -5.72 -2.24 11.98
CA THR A 98 -6.66 -3.18 12.62
C THR A 98 -7.59 -3.84 11.61
N ILE A 99 -8.03 -3.11 10.58
CA ILE A 99 -8.89 -3.67 9.54
C ILE A 99 -8.08 -4.55 8.57
N SER A 100 -6.92 -4.07 8.12
CA SER A 100 -6.28 -4.62 6.93
C SER A 100 -5.10 -5.56 7.21
N PHE A 101 -4.49 -5.52 8.40
CA PHE A 101 -3.25 -6.24 8.72
C PHE A 101 -3.34 -7.74 8.42
N GLY A 102 -4.29 -8.45 9.04
CA GLY A 102 -4.40 -9.91 8.91
C GLY A 102 -4.62 -10.33 7.47
N SER A 103 -5.48 -9.59 6.75
CA SER A 103 -5.80 -9.84 5.35
C SER A 103 -4.59 -9.67 4.42
N GLN A 104 -3.73 -8.67 4.69
CA GLN A 104 -2.52 -8.40 3.92
C GLN A 104 -1.41 -9.40 4.23
N ALA A 105 -1.22 -9.77 5.50
CA ALA A 105 -0.26 -10.79 5.91
C ALA A 105 -0.61 -12.14 5.26
N ARG A 106 -1.89 -12.53 5.28
CA ARG A 106 -2.38 -13.73 4.59
C ARG A 106 -2.11 -13.70 3.08
N ASN A 107 -2.27 -12.55 2.43
CA ASN A 107 -1.96 -12.42 1.00
C ASN A 107 -0.46 -12.61 0.72
N ALA A 108 0.43 -11.99 1.51
CA ALA A 108 1.87 -12.18 1.37
C ALA A 108 2.29 -13.66 1.57
N GLN A 109 1.71 -14.33 2.57
CA GLN A 109 1.95 -15.75 2.84
C GLN A 109 1.43 -16.66 1.72
N LEU A 110 0.26 -16.36 1.14
CA LEU A 110 -0.27 -17.10 -0.01
C LEU A 110 0.61 -16.92 -1.25
N ALA A 111 1.11 -15.70 -1.50
CA ALA A 111 2.04 -15.44 -2.59
C ALA A 111 3.35 -16.24 -2.41
N PHE A 112 3.93 -16.23 -1.20
CA PHE A 112 5.12 -17.03 -0.88
C PHE A 112 4.86 -18.54 -0.99
N ASN A 113 3.75 -19.03 -0.41
CA ASN A 113 3.38 -20.45 -0.48
C ASN A 113 3.11 -20.94 -1.91
N ALA A 114 2.89 -20.03 -2.87
CA ALA A 114 2.77 -20.37 -4.27
C ALA A 114 4.12 -20.62 -4.95
N THR A 115 5.23 -20.08 -4.41
CA THR A 115 6.58 -20.18 -4.97
C THR A 115 7.44 -21.26 -4.32
N VAL A 116 6.96 -21.90 -3.26
CA VAL A 116 7.70 -22.96 -2.55
C VAL A 116 6.99 -24.32 -2.63
N GLU A 117 7.76 -25.38 -2.40
CA GLU A 117 7.26 -26.75 -2.31
C GLU A 117 6.35 -26.96 -1.10
N LYS A 118 5.53 -28.02 -1.12
CA LYS A 118 4.52 -28.30 -0.09
C LYS A 118 5.10 -28.35 1.32
N GLY A 119 6.31 -28.90 1.50
CA GLY A 119 6.96 -29.02 2.80
C GLY A 119 7.53 -27.71 3.37
N ALA A 120 7.74 -26.70 2.52
CA ALA A 120 8.28 -25.39 2.91
C ALA A 120 7.18 -24.31 3.07
N LYS A 121 5.91 -24.70 2.94
CA LYS A 121 4.78 -23.78 3.12
C LYS A 121 4.62 -23.40 4.57
N ILE A 122 4.35 -22.12 4.80
CA ILE A 122 4.07 -21.58 6.13
C ILE A 122 2.57 -21.56 6.41
N ALA A 123 2.21 -21.57 7.70
CA ALA A 123 0.83 -21.42 8.14
C ALA A 123 0.27 -20.05 7.73
N LEU A 124 -1.02 -20.03 7.39
CA LEU A 124 -1.69 -18.80 6.97
C LEU A 124 -2.26 -18.06 8.18
N GLN A 125 -2.04 -16.74 8.21
CA GLN A 125 -2.64 -15.81 9.14
C GLN A 125 -4.17 -15.84 8.99
N ASN A 126 -4.87 -15.79 10.13
CA ASN A 126 -6.30 -15.50 10.15
C ASN A 126 -6.51 -14.05 9.68
N PRO A 127 -7.26 -13.81 8.58
CA PRO A 127 -7.39 -12.47 8.02
C PRO A 127 -8.10 -11.49 8.98
N ALA A 128 -8.90 -12.00 9.91
CA ALA A 128 -9.60 -11.22 10.92
C ALA A 128 -8.78 -10.99 12.21
N ASN A 129 -7.59 -11.58 12.35
CA ASN A 129 -6.71 -11.34 13.49
C ASN A 129 -5.74 -10.17 13.17
N PRO A 130 -5.89 -9.01 13.83
CA PRO A 130 -5.04 -7.84 13.60
C PRO A 130 -3.72 -7.87 14.37
N ILE A 131 -3.50 -8.87 15.22
CA ILE A 131 -2.34 -8.94 16.13
C ILE A 131 -1.41 -10.07 15.68
N HIS A 132 -0.22 -9.69 15.24
CA HIS A 132 0.88 -10.62 14.94
C HIS A 132 2.22 -9.86 14.88
N ILE A 133 3.33 -10.62 14.76
CA ILE A 133 4.63 -10.04 14.44
C ILE A 133 4.55 -9.30 13.09
N GLY A 134 4.96 -8.04 13.09
CA GLY A 134 4.85 -7.15 11.93
C GLY A 134 3.73 -6.11 11.98
N VAL A 135 2.88 -6.07 13.02
CA VAL A 135 1.83 -5.04 13.13
C VAL A 135 2.40 -3.63 13.22
N ILE A 136 3.51 -3.43 13.95
CA ILE A 136 4.17 -2.13 14.09
C ILE A 136 4.70 -1.61 12.74
N PRO A 137 5.54 -2.35 11.97
CA PRO A 137 5.96 -1.88 10.65
C PRO A 137 4.77 -1.69 9.69
N HIS A 138 3.68 -2.46 9.84
CA HIS A 138 2.46 -2.23 9.07
C HIS A 138 1.78 -0.88 9.41
N ILE A 139 1.67 -0.54 10.70
CA ILE A 139 1.17 0.77 11.15
C ILE A 139 2.07 1.89 10.60
N MET A 140 3.38 1.78 10.76
CA MET A 140 4.34 2.79 10.28
C MET A 140 4.24 2.99 8.77
N ARG A 141 4.12 1.89 8.01
CA ARG A 141 3.85 1.96 6.57
C ARG A 141 2.59 2.77 6.28
N ASN A 142 1.48 2.52 6.99
CA ASN A 142 0.21 3.21 6.76
C ASN A 142 0.27 4.69 7.19
N VAL A 143 0.99 5.02 8.27
CA VAL A 143 1.30 6.41 8.66
C VAL A 143 1.99 7.12 7.50
N CYS A 144 3.08 6.54 6.97
CA CYS A 144 3.81 7.13 5.84
C CYS A 144 2.92 7.27 4.60
N ALA A 145 2.11 6.26 4.28
CA ALA A 145 1.17 6.25 3.15
C ALA A 145 0.17 7.43 3.25
N MET A 146 -0.49 7.57 4.40
CA MET A 146 -1.47 8.62 4.63
C MET A 146 -0.88 10.01 4.73
N SER A 147 0.33 10.16 5.30
CA SER A 147 1.07 11.41 5.29
C SER A 147 1.32 11.93 3.86
N GLY A 148 1.50 11.03 2.89
CA GLY A 148 1.60 11.39 1.47
C GLY A 148 0.38 12.19 0.99
N ILE A 149 -0.81 11.66 1.25
CA ILE A 149 -2.07 12.23 0.77
C ILE A 149 -2.46 13.47 1.58
N ARG A 150 -2.29 13.42 2.91
CA ARG A 150 -2.83 14.43 3.83
C ARG A 150 -1.87 15.56 4.16
N ILE A 151 -0.56 15.31 4.15
CA ILE A 151 0.46 16.29 4.57
C ILE A 151 1.32 16.73 3.38
N LEU A 152 1.79 15.79 2.56
CA LEU A 152 2.76 16.09 1.49
C LEU A 152 2.11 16.57 0.18
N ASN A 153 0.84 16.27 -0.06
CA ASN A 153 0.16 16.63 -1.31
C ASN A 153 0.16 18.14 -1.59
N GLU A 154 -0.15 18.95 -0.57
CA GLU A 154 -0.18 20.39 -0.72
C GLU A 154 1.20 21.01 -1.05
N PRO A 155 2.27 20.77 -0.28
CA PRO A 155 3.59 21.30 -0.62
C PRO A 155 4.09 20.77 -1.96
N CYS A 156 3.82 19.50 -2.30
CA CYS A 156 4.14 18.96 -3.62
C CYS A 156 3.44 19.71 -4.75
N SER A 157 2.14 19.99 -4.59
CA SER A 157 1.37 20.76 -5.58
C SER A 157 1.87 22.20 -5.70
N SER A 158 2.28 22.84 -4.59
CA SER A 158 2.87 24.18 -4.61
C SER A 158 4.20 24.22 -5.36
N ILE A 159 5.07 23.22 -5.17
CA ILE A 159 6.35 23.11 -5.87
C ILE A 159 6.11 22.96 -7.38
N ILE A 160 5.20 22.05 -7.78
CA ILE A 160 4.86 21.88 -9.20
C ILE A 160 4.32 23.18 -9.78
N ALA A 161 3.36 23.84 -9.12
CA ALA A 161 2.81 25.12 -9.56
C ALA A 161 3.89 26.17 -9.82
N SER A 162 4.87 26.25 -8.91
CA SER A 162 5.99 27.20 -9.00
C SER A 162 6.90 26.89 -10.19
N VAL A 163 7.24 25.61 -10.42
CA VAL A 163 8.11 25.19 -11.51
C VAL A 163 7.42 25.34 -12.88
N THR A 164 6.14 24.99 -12.97
CA THR A 164 5.39 25.05 -14.24
C THR A 164 4.78 26.41 -14.52
N ARG A 165 4.84 27.35 -13.57
CA ARG A 165 4.20 28.67 -13.62
C ARG A 165 2.69 28.57 -13.92
N THR A 166 2.03 27.56 -13.37
CA THR A 166 0.59 27.33 -13.52
C THR A 166 -0.14 27.55 -12.20
N ASP A 167 -1.47 27.68 -12.27
CA ASP A 167 -2.29 27.74 -11.05
C ASP A 167 -2.19 26.41 -10.29
N LYS A 168 -1.95 26.51 -8.97
CA LYS A 168 -1.99 25.38 -8.02
C LYS A 168 -3.34 24.66 -8.04
N LYS A 169 -4.42 25.37 -8.37
CA LYS A 169 -5.78 24.83 -8.51
C LYS A 169 -6.02 24.14 -9.85
N SER A 170 -5.10 24.25 -10.81
CA SER A 170 -5.25 23.54 -12.08
C SER A 170 -5.28 22.03 -11.82
N THR A 171 -6.19 21.33 -12.49
CA THR A 171 -6.35 19.87 -12.32
C THR A 171 -5.04 19.13 -12.62
N THR A 172 -4.28 19.61 -13.60
CA THR A 172 -2.97 19.06 -13.97
C THR A 172 -1.98 19.19 -12.81
N THR A 173 -1.79 20.39 -12.25
CA THR A 173 -0.87 20.61 -11.12
C THR A 173 -1.27 19.78 -9.90
N ALA A 174 -2.57 19.72 -9.57
CA ALA A 174 -3.05 18.91 -8.46
C ALA A 174 -2.79 17.41 -8.65
N ASN A 175 -3.01 16.89 -9.87
CA ASN A 175 -2.74 15.47 -10.17
C ASN A 175 -1.24 15.14 -10.11
N PHE A 176 -0.38 15.99 -10.67
CA PHE A 176 1.08 15.80 -10.60
C PHE A 176 1.62 15.95 -9.16
N GLY A 177 1.07 16.90 -8.40
CA GLY A 177 1.38 17.06 -6.97
C GLY A 177 1.02 15.81 -6.16
N ALA A 178 -0.17 15.25 -6.39
CA ALA A 178 -0.62 14.01 -5.75
C ALA A 178 0.23 12.81 -6.15
N PHE A 179 0.62 12.71 -7.43
CA PHE A 179 1.53 11.68 -7.91
C PHE A 179 2.91 11.78 -7.25
N MET A 180 3.51 12.98 -7.21
CA MET A 180 4.80 13.22 -6.57
C MET A 180 4.75 12.92 -5.06
N ALA A 181 3.71 13.37 -4.36
CA ALA A 181 3.51 13.07 -2.95
C ALA A 181 3.37 11.56 -2.69
N SER A 182 2.67 10.86 -3.60
CA SER A 182 2.54 9.39 -3.55
C SER A 182 3.88 8.69 -3.76
N CYS A 183 4.73 9.20 -4.66
CA CYS A 183 6.09 8.66 -4.86
C CYS A 183 6.98 8.85 -3.63
N LEU A 184 6.97 10.04 -3.02
CA LEU A 184 7.74 10.32 -1.80
C LEU A 184 7.28 9.44 -0.64
N SER A 185 5.96 9.39 -0.43
CA SER A 185 5.34 8.53 0.58
C SER A 185 5.59 7.04 0.34
N ALA A 186 5.57 6.60 -0.92
CA ALA A 186 5.95 5.24 -1.31
C ALA A 186 7.40 4.95 -0.93
N GLY A 187 8.32 5.87 -1.18
CA GLY A 187 9.73 5.73 -0.80
C GLY A 187 9.96 5.64 0.70
N ILE A 188 9.32 6.52 1.48
CA ILE A 188 9.45 6.52 2.95
C ILE A 188 8.78 5.27 3.55
N SER A 189 7.65 4.82 2.99
CA SER A 189 6.93 3.63 3.47
C SER A 189 7.56 2.30 3.05
N MET A 190 8.46 2.31 2.06
CA MET A 190 9.07 1.12 1.47
C MET A 190 9.79 0.22 2.48
N PRO A 191 10.72 0.71 3.34
CA PRO A 191 11.39 -0.15 4.31
C PRO A 191 10.40 -0.80 5.28
N PHE A 192 9.42 -0.05 5.80
CA PHE A 192 8.40 -0.59 6.70
C PHE A 192 7.53 -1.65 6.02
N ASN A 193 7.17 -1.44 4.75
CA ASN A 193 6.45 -2.43 3.97
C ASN A 193 7.26 -3.71 3.77
N GLN A 194 8.56 -3.59 3.51
CA GLN A 194 9.45 -4.73 3.29
C GLN A 194 9.72 -5.51 4.58
N ILE A 195 9.87 -4.83 5.72
CA ILE A 195 9.93 -5.46 7.04
C ILE A 195 8.61 -6.21 7.34
N PHE A 196 7.46 -5.58 7.11
CA PHE A 196 6.16 -6.21 7.29
C PHE A 196 6.03 -7.49 6.44
N ASN A 197 6.36 -7.41 5.14
CA ASN A 197 6.31 -8.57 4.26
C ASN A 197 7.27 -9.67 4.72
N TYR A 198 8.52 -9.32 5.06
CA TYR A 198 9.51 -10.26 5.58
C TYR A 198 8.98 -11.00 6.81
N LEU A 199 8.46 -10.27 7.81
CA LEU A 199 7.90 -10.85 9.03
C LEU A 199 6.65 -11.70 8.75
N ALA A 200 5.80 -11.29 7.81
CA ALA A 200 4.61 -12.05 7.42
C ALA A 200 4.98 -13.44 6.85
N VAL A 201 6.10 -13.54 6.13
CA VAL A 201 6.56 -14.78 5.51
C VAL A 201 7.75 -15.45 6.22
N THR A 202 8.08 -14.99 7.43
CA THR A 202 9.13 -15.55 8.31
C THR A 202 8.61 -15.54 9.76
N PRO A 203 7.62 -16.37 10.10
CA PRO A 203 6.95 -16.31 11.41
C PRO A 203 7.92 -16.53 12.59
N GLU A 204 9.03 -17.21 12.36
CA GLU A 204 10.10 -17.48 13.34
C GLU A 204 11.10 -16.31 13.53
N ALA A 205 11.05 -15.27 12.69
CA ALA A 205 12.01 -14.17 12.74
C ALA A 205 11.82 -13.30 13.99
N GLY A 206 12.92 -12.98 14.68
CA GLY A 206 12.98 -12.00 15.75
C GLY A 206 13.38 -10.60 15.27
N LEU A 207 13.48 -9.65 16.22
CA LEU A 207 13.92 -8.27 15.93
C LEU A 207 15.34 -8.20 15.36
N ARG A 208 16.24 -9.09 15.78
CA ARG A 208 17.62 -9.16 15.26
C ARG A 208 17.64 -9.51 13.77
N ASP A 209 16.75 -10.41 13.35
CA ASP A 209 16.65 -10.86 11.97
C ASP A 209 16.13 -9.74 11.05
N VAL A 210 15.31 -8.82 11.56
CA VAL A 210 14.88 -7.63 10.82
C VAL A 210 16.08 -6.74 10.46
N GLY A 211 16.98 -6.50 11.41
CA GLY A 211 18.19 -5.71 11.17
C GLY A 211 19.11 -6.37 10.15
N GLN A 212 19.29 -7.69 10.25
CA GLN A 212 20.06 -8.47 9.28
C GLN A 212 19.40 -8.48 7.90
N PHE A 213 18.08 -8.63 7.84
CA PHE A 213 17.30 -8.56 6.61
C PHE A 213 17.53 -7.22 5.92
N LEU A 214 17.30 -6.09 6.58
CA LEU A 214 17.49 -4.76 6.00
C LEU A 214 18.93 -4.55 5.50
N LYS A 215 19.92 -4.96 6.29
CA LYS A 215 21.32 -4.90 5.90
C LYS A 215 21.57 -5.75 4.66
N SER A 216 21.15 -7.01 4.66
CA SER A 216 21.35 -7.92 3.53
C SER A 216 20.59 -7.49 2.28
N GLN A 217 19.48 -6.77 2.43
CA GLN A 217 18.61 -6.35 1.34
C GLN A 217 19.15 -5.07 0.68
N TYR A 218 19.60 -4.11 1.47
CA TYR A 218 19.93 -2.76 0.99
C TYR A 218 21.39 -2.38 1.07
N VAL A 219 22.23 -3.18 1.72
CA VAL A 219 23.68 -2.97 1.78
C VAL A 219 24.39 -4.19 1.19
N GLN A 220 25.23 -3.94 0.20
CA GLN A 220 26.07 -4.95 -0.43
C GLN A 220 27.49 -4.38 -0.52
N ASP A 221 28.45 -5.06 0.11
CA ASP A 221 29.86 -4.66 0.12
C ASP A 221 30.09 -3.20 0.58
N GLY A 222 29.27 -2.73 1.52
CA GLY A 222 29.33 -1.36 2.05
C GLY A 222 28.62 -0.29 1.19
N ALA A 223 28.09 -0.66 0.02
CA ALA A 223 27.35 0.22 -0.88
C ALA A 223 25.84 -0.06 -0.86
N ILE A 224 25.05 0.90 -1.38
CA ILE A 224 23.60 0.73 -1.57
C ILE A 224 23.36 -0.37 -2.63
N SER A 225 22.62 -1.41 -2.26
CA SER A 225 22.29 -2.50 -3.17
C SER A 225 21.31 -2.03 -4.25
N PRO A 226 21.44 -2.48 -5.52
CA PRO A 226 20.44 -2.25 -6.57
C PRO A 226 19.02 -2.68 -6.20
N ARG A 227 18.88 -3.58 -5.21
CA ARG A 227 17.60 -4.01 -4.63
C ARG A 227 16.84 -2.87 -3.96
N MET A 228 17.52 -1.85 -3.44
CA MET A 228 16.85 -0.66 -2.91
C MET A 228 16.06 0.06 -4.00
N LEU A 229 16.68 0.24 -5.17
CA LEU A 229 16.02 0.87 -6.32
C LEU A 229 14.90 -0.01 -6.88
N ARG A 230 15.11 -1.33 -6.93
CA ARG A 230 14.07 -2.31 -7.30
C ARG A 230 12.84 -2.16 -6.40
N ASP A 231 13.03 -2.25 -5.09
CA ASP A 231 11.93 -2.22 -4.11
C ASP A 231 11.23 -0.86 -4.09
N LEU A 232 12.00 0.23 -4.20
CA LEU A 232 11.47 1.58 -4.36
C LEU A 232 10.61 1.70 -5.62
N GLY A 233 11.14 1.29 -6.77
CA GLY A 233 10.44 1.35 -8.05
C GLY A 233 9.15 0.53 -8.04
N MET A 234 9.20 -0.70 -7.51
CA MET A 234 8.01 -1.54 -7.37
C MET A 234 6.99 -0.93 -6.40
N ARG A 235 7.45 -0.35 -5.29
CA ARG A 235 6.57 0.30 -4.32
C ARG A 235 5.86 1.52 -4.91
N ILE A 236 6.56 2.32 -5.70
CA ILE A 236 5.97 3.45 -6.45
C ILE A 236 4.98 2.94 -7.49
N ALA A 237 5.39 1.95 -8.30
CA ALA A 237 4.56 1.36 -9.36
C ALA A 237 3.28 0.70 -8.82
N TYR A 238 3.28 0.28 -7.56
CA TYR A 238 2.09 -0.20 -6.87
C TYR A 238 1.25 0.94 -6.28
N ASN A 239 1.85 1.79 -5.46
CA ASN A 239 1.11 2.75 -4.63
C ASN A 239 0.52 3.91 -5.46
N ALA A 240 1.31 4.49 -6.37
CA ALA A 240 0.88 5.66 -7.14
C ALA A 240 -0.26 5.33 -8.11
N PRO A 241 -0.21 4.24 -8.91
CA PRO A 241 -1.34 3.84 -9.74
C PRO A 241 -2.57 3.46 -8.94
N GLN A 242 -2.43 2.75 -7.80
CA GLN A 242 -3.57 2.40 -6.95
C GLN A 242 -4.35 3.63 -6.49
N LEU A 243 -3.65 4.63 -5.94
CA LEU A 243 -4.28 5.87 -5.46
C LEU A 243 -4.85 6.68 -6.62
N THR A 244 -4.13 6.76 -7.74
CA THR A 244 -4.58 7.51 -8.92
C THR A 244 -5.85 6.88 -9.52
N THR A 245 -5.89 5.55 -9.66
CA THR A 245 -7.07 4.83 -10.15
C THR A 245 -8.26 5.05 -9.21
N PHE A 246 -8.06 5.02 -7.89
CA PHE A 246 -9.13 5.29 -6.93
C PHE A 246 -9.70 6.70 -7.11
N LEU A 247 -8.84 7.72 -7.22
CA LEU A 247 -9.25 9.11 -7.47
C LEU A 247 -9.99 9.28 -8.81
N ILE A 248 -9.59 8.55 -9.85
CA ILE A 248 -10.29 8.56 -11.14
C ILE A 248 -11.69 7.96 -11.00
N ILE A 249 -11.82 6.83 -10.30
CA ILE A 249 -13.12 6.20 -10.04
C ILE A 249 -14.01 7.16 -9.24
N GLU A 250 -13.48 7.76 -8.16
CA GLU A 250 -14.20 8.74 -7.35
C GLU A 250 -14.75 9.90 -8.19
N LYS A 251 -13.89 10.54 -8.99
CA LYS A 251 -14.28 11.64 -9.85
C LYS A 251 -15.31 11.22 -10.90
N ALA A 252 -15.17 10.03 -11.48
CA ALA A 252 -16.12 9.50 -12.45
C ALA A 252 -17.49 9.28 -11.81
N VAL A 253 -17.56 8.59 -10.67
CA VAL A 253 -18.82 8.33 -9.96
C VAL A 253 -19.48 9.64 -9.51
N LEU A 254 -18.71 10.60 -8.98
CA LEU A 254 -19.24 11.94 -8.65
C LEU A 254 -19.81 12.67 -9.87
N LYS A 255 -19.16 12.59 -11.03
CA LYS A 255 -19.67 13.21 -12.26
C LYS A 255 -20.96 12.54 -12.74
N PHE A 256 -21.06 11.21 -12.67
CA PHE A 256 -22.24 10.48 -13.14
C PHE A 256 -23.45 10.62 -12.20
N PHE A 257 -23.24 10.69 -10.89
CA PHE A 257 -24.34 10.64 -9.90
C PHE A 257 -24.54 11.93 -9.08
N GLY A 258 -23.58 12.86 -9.12
CA GLY A 258 -23.58 14.11 -8.34
C GLY A 258 -24.24 15.30 -9.04
N HIS A 259 -24.75 15.13 -10.27
CA HIS A 259 -25.55 16.13 -10.99
C HIS A 259 -27.04 15.77 -11.07
N SER A 260 -27.49 14.82 -10.24
CA SER A 260 -28.91 14.46 -10.06
C SER A 260 -29.36 14.80 -8.65
#